data_AF-A0A0D7EL04-F1
#
_entry.id   AF-A0A0D7EL04-F1
#
_cell.length_a   1.000
_cell.length_b   1.000
_cell.length_c   1.000
_cell.angle_alpha   90.00
_cell.angle_beta   90.00
_cell.angle_gamma   90.00
#
_symmetry.space_group_name_H-M   'P 1'
#
loop_
_entity.id
_entity.type
_entity.pdbx_description
1 polymer ?
#
loop_
_entity_poly.entity_id
_entity_poly.type
_entity_poly.pdbx_seq_one_letter_code
_entity_poly.pdbx_strand_id
1 'polypeptide(L)'
;MLVEHAEIAGVKPAAGASGPLTPSAFQVQHGSHFSVSDALSWIDRFKPKRAVITNMHADIDYEVLRRQLPVGVVPGFDGMRLVVG
;
A
#
# COMPACT_ATOMS: atom_id res chain seq x y z
N MET A 1 -7.51 -5.18 -10.79
CA MET A 1 -7.99 -5.74 -9.50
C MET A 1 -8.11 -4.59 -8.52
N LEU A 2 -9.26 -4.46 -7.86
CA LEU A 2 -9.42 -3.55 -6.73
C LEU A 2 -9.07 -4.34 -5.47
N VAL A 3 -8.09 -3.89 -4.71
CA VAL A 3 -7.80 -4.47 -3.39
C VAL A 3 -8.46 -3.56 -2.37
N GLU A 4 -9.55 -4.05 -1.80
CA GLU A 4 -10.50 -3.18 -1.11
C GLU A 4 -10.05 -2.73 0.27
N HIS A 5 -9.01 -3.31 0.88
CA HIS A 5 -8.55 -2.95 2.22
C HIS A 5 -7.03 -3.06 2.32
N ALA A 6 -6.35 -1.97 2.65
CA ALA A 6 -4.93 -1.99 3.01
C ALA A 6 -4.64 -1.02 4.15
N GLU A 7 -4.18 -1.54 5.29
CA GLU A 7 -3.65 -0.75 6.39
C GLU A 7 -2.10 -0.67 6.32
N ILE A 8 -1.56 0.50 6.65
CA ILE A 8 -0.16 0.68 7.05
C ILE A 8 -0.26 1.25 8.44
N ALA A 9 0.19 0.50 9.44
CA ALA A 9 0.49 1.06 10.74
C ALA A 9 1.57 2.12 10.53
N GLY A 10 1.26 3.37 10.91
CA GLY A 10 2.09 4.54 10.65
C GLY A 10 3.57 4.25 10.85
N VAL A 11 4.37 4.50 9.81
CA VAL A 11 5.83 4.47 9.94
C VAL A 11 6.21 5.63 10.84
N LYS A 12 6.41 5.34 12.13
CA LYS A 12 7.06 6.30 13.02
C LYS A 12 8.52 6.38 12.53
N PRO A 13 9.02 7.54 12.07
CA PRO A 13 10.44 7.65 11.76
C PRO A 13 11.21 7.35 13.05
N ALA A 14 12.02 6.30 13.03
CA ALA A 14 12.96 6.07 14.11
C ALA A 14 13.90 7.28 14.17
N ALA A 15 13.83 8.06 15.25
CA ALA A 15 14.72 9.17 15.47
C ALA A 15 16.17 8.65 15.39
N GLY A 16 16.93 9.08 14.37
CA GLY A 16 18.37 8.82 14.25
C GLY A 16 18.82 7.76 13.23
N ALA A 17 17.96 7.21 12.37
CA ALA A 17 18.39 6.21 11.39
C ALA A 17 18.94 6.83 10.09
N SER A 18 20.27 7.00 10.00
CA SER A 18 21.00 7.41 8.78
C SER A 18 21.53 6.20 7.99
N GLY A 19 20.64 5.29 7.59
CA GLY A 19 20.98 4.09 6.80
C GLY A 19 19.82 3.65 5.89
N PRO A 20 20.06 2.80 4.88
CA PRO A 20 19.01 2.34 3.97
C PRO A 20 17.91 1.60 4.75
N LEU A 21 16.67 2.05 4.58
CA LEU A 21 15.50 1.48 5.26
C LEU A 21 15.34 0.01 4.87
N THR A 22 15.28 -0.88 5.87
CA THR A 22 14.99 -2.31 5.66
C THR A 22 13.48 -2.52 5.48
N PRO A 23 13.03 -3.54 4.70
CA PRO A 23 11.61 -3.74 4.36
C PRO A 23 10.69 -4.13 5.54
N SER A 24 11.24 -4.37 6.74
CA SER A 24 10.53 -4.98 7.87
C SER A 24 9.63 -4.01 8.66
N ALA A 25 9.55 -2.73 8.31
CA ALA A 25 8.84 -1.73 9.11
C ALA A 25 7.32 -1.61 8.82
N PHE A 26 6.76 -2.43 7.92
CA PHE A 26 5.35 -2.35 7.52
C PHE A 26 4.45 -3.39 8.19
N GLN A 27 4.56 -3.64 9.49
CA GLN A 27 3.79 -4.73 10.11
C GLN A 27 3.29 -4.40 11.51
N VAL A 28 2.10 -3.80 11.57
CA VAL A 28 1.16 -4.14 12.64
C VAL A 28 -0.11 -4.66 11.97
N GLN A 29 -0.35 -5.96 12.10
CA GLN A 29 -1.54 -6.62 11.59
C GLN A 29 -2.73 -6.30 12.50
N HIS A 30 -3.85 -5.87 11.92
CA HIS A 30 -5.16 -5.99 12.55
C HIS A 30 -5.84 -7.22 11.95
N GLY A 31 -6.35 -8.13 12.78
CA GLY A 31 -6.84 -9.46 12.35
C GLY A 31 -8.04 -9.47 11.38
N SER A 32 -8.52 -8.30 10.94
CA SER A 32 -9.71 -8.14 10.10
C SER A 32 -9.41 -7.54 8.72
N HIS A 33 -8.21 -7.02 8.48
CA HIS A 33 -7.86 -6.31 7.24
C HIS A 33 -6.46 -6.69 6.75
N PHE A 34 -6.26 -6.54 5.44
CA PHE A 34 -4.95 -6.77 4.83
C PHE A 34 -4.01 -5.61 5.14
N SER A 35 -2.73 -5.91 5.34
CA SER A 35 -1.67 -4.91 5.22
C SER A 35 -1.40 -4.58 3.74
N VAL A 36 -0.72 -3.47 3.47
CA VAL A 36 -0.19 -3.20 2.10
C VAL A 36 0.69 -4.34 1.60
N SER A 37 1.48 -4.98 2.48
CA SER A 37 2.31 -6.13 2.09
C SER A 37 1.48 -7.34 1.66
N ASP A 38 0.38 -7.61 2.36
CA ASP A 38 -0.54 -8.70 1.98
C ASP A 38 -1.21 -8.41 0.65
N ALA A 39 -1.67 -7.16 0.46
CA ALA A 39 -2.24 -6.69 -0.80
C ALA A 39 -1.26 -6.88 -1.97
N LEU A 40 0.00 -6.47 -1.80
CA LEU A 40 1.05 -6.64 -2.81
C LEU A 40 1.34 -8.11 -3.11
N SER A 41 1.33 -8.98 -2.10
CA SER A 41 1.52 -10.42 -2.29
C SER A 41 0.41 -11.03 -3.15
N TRP A 42 -0.83 -10.61 -2.95
CA TRP A 42 -1.95 -11.03 -3.80
C TRP A 42 -1.86 -10.46 -5.21
N ILE A 43 -1.46 -9.20 -5.37
CA ILE A 43 -1.25 -8.57 -6.67
C ILE A 43 -0.18 -9.34 -7.47
N ASP A 44 0.94 -9.70 -6.84
CA ASP A 44 1.99 -10.49 -7.48
C ASP A 44 1.48 -11.89 -7.91
N ARG A 45 0.63 -12.51 -7.10
CA ARG A 45 0.00 -13.79 -7.43
C ARG A 45 -0.95 -13.71 -8.63
N PHE A 46 -1.80 -12.69 -8.69
CA PHE A 46 -2.82 -12.55 -9.73
C PHE A 46 -2.34 -11.84 -10.99
N LYS A 47 -1.21 -11.12 -10.91
CA LYS A 47 -0.58 -10.37 -12.01
C LYS A 47 -1.57 -9.52 -12.83
N PRO A 48 -2.39 -8.66 -12.20
CA PRO A 48 -3.29 -7.79 -12.94
C PRO A 48 -2.49 -6.77 -13.77
N LYS A 49 -3.05 -6.34 -14.91
CA LYS A 49 -2.46 -5.25 -15.73
C LYS A 49 -2.32 -3.93 -14.95
N ARG A 50 -3.24 -3.68 -14.01
CA ARG A 50 -3.23 -2.54 -13.09
C ARG A 50 -3.93 -2.94 -11.79
N ALA A 51 -3.36 -2.50 -10.66
CA ALA A 51 -3.95 -2.63 -9.34
C ALA A 51 -4.12 -1.25 -8.69
N VAL A 52 -5.20 -1.08 -7.95
CA VAL A 52 -5.46 0.10 -7.13
C VAL A 52 -5.68 -0.35 -5.70
N ILE A 53 -4.90 0.22 -4.78
CA ILE A 53 -5.04 0.02 -3.33
C ILE A 53 -6.07 1.02 -2.82
N THR A 54 -7.13 0.57 -2.14
CA THR A 54 -8.16 1.46 -1.57
C THR A 54 -8.40 1.14 -0.08
N ASN A 55 -9.31 1.90 0.54
CA ASN A 55 -9.63 1.86 1.98
C ASN A 55 -8.37 1.92 2.85
N MET A 56 -7.59 2.97 2.58
CA MET A 56 -6.37 3.29 3.30
C MET A 56 -6.72 3.99 4.61
N HIS A 57 -6.09 3.58 5.71
CA HIS A 57 -6.22 4.28 6.98
C HIS A 57 -5.63 5.70 6.88
N ALA A 58 -6.13 6.63 7.70
CA ALA A 58 -5.69 8.04 7.68
C ALA A 58 -4.20 8.22 8.00
N ASP A 59 -3.56 7.24 8.63
CA ASP A 59 -2.13 7.24 8.94
C ASP A 59 -1.25 6.92 7.71
N ILE A 60 -1.85 6.55 6.58
CA ILE A 60 -1.17 6.32 5.30
C ILE A 60 -1.03 7.64 4.56
N ASP A 61 0.19 8.15 4.45
CA ASP A 61 0.46 9.25 3.53
C ASP A 61 0.44 8.75 2.07
N TYR A 62 -0.43 9.36 1.27
CA TYR A 62 -0.67 9.00 -0.12
C TYR A 62 0.59 9.11 -0.99
N GLU A 63 1.34 10.22 -0.87
CA GLU A 63 2.51 10.50 -1.71
C GLU A 63 3.69 9.61 -1.32
N VAL A 64 3.86 9.35 -0.03
CA VAL A 64 4.84 8.40 0.49
C VAL A 64 4.55 7.00 -0.04
N LEU A 65 3.30 6.53 0.06
CA LEU A 65 2.92 5.20 -0.42
C LEU A 65 3.07 5.11 -1.95
N ARG A 66 2.60 6.10 -2.70
CA ARG A 66 2.67 6.12 -4.16
C ARG A 66 4.09 5.94 -4.70
N ARG A 67 5.10 6.48 -4.01
CA ARG A 67 6.51 6.36 -4.40
C ARG A 67 7.13 5.00 -4.08
N GLN A 68 6.54 4.25 -3.15
CA GLN A 68 7.04 2.95 -2.70
C GLN A 68 6.39 1.78 -3.45
N LEU A 69 5.21 2.00 -4.04
CA LEU A 69 4.49 0.95 -4.75
C LEU A 69 5.20 0.54 -6.06
N PRO A 70 5.15 -0.75 -6.42
CA PRO A 70 5.73 -1.24 -7.66
C PRO A 70 4.97 -0.71 -8.88
N VAL A 71 5.62 -0.77 -10.04
CA VAL A 71 5.02 -0.31 -11.30
C VAL A 71 3.68 -1.02 -11.56
N GLY A 72 2.67 -0.27 -11.97
CA GLY A 72 1.32 -0.81 -12.22
C GLY A 72 0.42 -0.91 -10.98
N VAL A 73 0.92 -0.59 -9.79
CA VAL A 73 0.14 -0.47 -8.55
C VAL A 73 0.09 1.00 -8.13
N VAL A 74 -1.10 1.50 -7.80
CA VAL A 74 -1.29 2.89 -7.36
C VAL A 74 -2.22 2.97 -6.15
N PRO A 75 -2.04 3.96 -5.25
CA PRO A 75 -3.02 4.23 -4.23
C PRO A 75 -4.23 4.94 -4.85
N GLY A 76 -5.42 4.52 -4.45
CA GLY A 76 -6.69 5.13 -4.80
C GLY A 76 -6.92 6.44 -4.05
N PHE A 77 -7.76 7.29 -4.61
CA PHE A 77 -8.20 8.54 -3.99
C PHE A 77 -9.64 8.81 -4.40
N ASP A 78 -10.32 9.66 -3.63
CA ASP A 78 -11.72 9.96 -3.88
C ASP A 78 -11.92 10.64 -5.24
N GLY A 79 -12.88 10.13 -6.00
CA GLY A 79 -13.14 10.60 -7.36
C GLY A 79 -12.17 10.07 -8.43
N MET A 80 -11.25 9.15 -8.07
CA MET A 80 -10.42 8.44 -9.06
C MET A 80 -11.31 7.71 -10.08
N ARG A 81 -11.11 8.01 -11.37
CA ARG A 81 -11.80 7.32 -12.47
C ARG A 81 -10.85 6.37 -13.18
N LEU A 82 -11.30 5.14 -13.37
CA LEU A 82 -10.57 4.12 -14.10
C LEU A 82 -11.24 3.91 -15.46
N VAL A 83 -10.43 3.89 -16.52
CA VAL A 83 -10.87 3.45 -17.84
C VAL A 83 -10.61 1.95 -17.92
N VAL A 84 -11.65 1.18 -18.19
CA VAL A 84 -11.58 -0.25 -18.46
C VAL A 84 -11.59 -0.43 -19.97
N GLY A 85 -10.66 -1.24 -20.48
CA GLY A 85 -10.58 -1.63 -21.88
C GLY A 85 -10.96 -3.09 -22.05
#